data_AF-A0A916Z3Q9-F1
#
_entry.id   AF-A0A916Z3Q9-F1
#
_cell.length_a   1.000
_cell.length_b   1.000
_cell.length_c   1.000
_cell.angle_alpha   90.00
_cell.angle_beta   90.00
_cell.angle_gamma   90.00
#
_symmetry.space_group_name_H-M   'P 1'
#
loop_
_entity.id
_entity.type
_entity.pdbx_description
1 polymer ?
#
loop_
_entity_poly.entity_id
_entity_poly.type
_entity_poly.pdbx_seq_one_letter_code
_entity_poly.pdbx_strand_id
1 'polypeptide(L)'
;MDVMHASPTFTIFAAHWTPQMNLLPHDRMMKASIGIHTGREDIILWRRSGEGIEASGVNCLFAGDIAELPVDGIRSATNPLPR
;
A
#
# COMPACT_ATOMS: atom_id res chain seq x y z
N MET A 1 0.62 -14.01 -2.84
CA MET A 1 1.65 -13.21 -2.17
C MET A 1 2.83 -14.13 -2.01
N ASP A 2 3.98 -13.73 -2.53
CA ASP A 2 5.15 -14.60 -2.63
C ASP A 2 6.22 -14.02 -1.72
N VAL A 3 6.50 -14.70 -0.61
CA VAL A 3 7.50 -14.26 0.36
C VAL A 3 8.89 -14.65 -0.16
N MET A 4 9.74 -13.65 -0.39
CA MET A 4 11.10 -13.84 -0.92
C MET A 4 12.14 -13.85 0.19
N HIS A 5 11.90 -13.09 1.26
CA HIS A 5 12.74 -13.07 2.45
C HIS A 5 11.88 -12.83 3.69
N ALA A 6 12.17 -13.54 4.78
CA ALA A 6 11.56 -13.29 6.07
C ALA A 6 12.61 -13.47 7.18
N SER A 7 12.73 -12.48 8.05
CA SER A 7 13.58 -12.50 9.23
C SER A 7 12.84 -11.81 10.40
N PRO A 8 13.36 -11.92 11.64
CA PRO A 8 12.80 -11.17 12.76
C PRO A 8 12.81 -9.64 12.58
N THR A 9 13.62 -9.11 11.66
CA THR A 9 13.83 -7.68 11.48
C THR A 9 13.16 -7.09 10.24
N PHE A 10 13.00 -7.87 9.16
CA PHE A 10 12.29 -7.42 7.96
C PHE A 10 11.83 -8.58 7.08
N THR A 11 10.80 -8.32 6.27
CA THR A 11 10.22 -9.25 5.30
C THR A 11 10.16 -8.58 3.94
N ILE A 12 10.52 -9.31 2.89
CA ILE A 12 10.34 -8.90 1.50
C ILE A 12 9.39 -9.89 0.84
N PHE A 13 8.34 -9.38 0.21
CA PHE A 13 7.37 -10.20 -0.53
C PHE A 13 6.89 -9.49 -1.78
N ALA A 14 6.47 -10.26 -2.76
CA ALA A 14 5.71 -9.78 -3.91
C ALA A 14 4.21 -9.91 -3.62
N ALA A 15 3.50 -8.78 -3.62
CA ALA A 15 2.04 -8.77 -3.64
C ALA A 15 1.55 -8.67 -5.09
N HIS A 16 0.55 -9.49 -5.42
CA HIS A 16 -0.09 -9.49 -6.73
C HIS A 16 -1.52 -9.03 -6.56
N TRP A 17 -1.89 -7.99 -7.29
CA TRP A 17 -3.23 -7.46 -7.30
C TRP A 17 -3.98 -7.99 -8.51
N THR A 18 -5.17 -8.55 -8.30
CA THR A 18 -6.05 -8.84 -9.44
C THR A 18 -6.59 -7.52 -10.02
N PRO A 19 -7.11 -7.52 -11.26
CA PRO A 19 -7.75 -6.34 -11.84
C PRO A 19 -8.81 -5.76 -10.91
N GLN A 20 -8.80 -4.43 -10.74
CA GLN A 20 -9.78 -3.69 -9.93
C GLN A 20 -9.86 -4.12 -8.46
N MET A 21 -8.84 -4.82 -7.94
CA MET A 21 -8.80 -5.21 -6.54
C MET A 21 -8.63 -3.97 -5.64
N ASN A 22 -9.34 -3.98 -4.50
CA ASN A 22 -9.31 -2.92 -3.50
C ASN A 22 -9.01 -3.52 -2.13
N LEU A 23 -8.09 -2.89 -1.41
CA LEU A 23 -7.80 -3.14 -0.01
C LEU A 23 -8.28 -1.93 0.80
N LEU A 24 -9.22 -2.19 1.72
CA LEU A 24 -9.83 -1.19 2.58
C LEU A 24 -8.80 -0.52 3.51
N PRO A 25 -9.14 0.64 4.14
CA PRO A 25 -8.22 1.35 5.02
C PRO A 25 -7.62 0.44 6.11
N HIS A 26 -6.29 0.37 6.18
CA HIS A 26 -5.55 -0.41 7.17
C HIS A 26 -4.20 0.27 7.49
N ASP A 27 -3.68 0.03 8.69
CA ASP A 27 -2.28 0.29 9.05
C ASP A 27 -1.49 -1.04 9.05
N ARG A 28 -0.16 -0.94 9.10
CA ARG A 28 0.74 -2.11 9.19
C ARG A 28 1.38 -2.27 10.56
N MET A 29 1.23 -1.27 11.43
CA MET A 29 1.92 -1.19 12.72
C MET A 29 3.45 -1.29 12.61
N MET A 30 4.00 -0.99 11.43
CA MET A 30 5.43 -1.01 11.11
C MET A 30 5.69 -0.15 9.87
N LYS A 31 6.94 0.30 9.69
CA LYS A 31 7.36 0.99 8.46
C LYS A 31 7.31 0.02 7.28
N ALA A 32 7.00 0.53 6.10
CA ALA A 32 7.03 -0.26 4.88
C ALA A 32 7.48 0.60 3.70
N SER A 33 8.13 -0.04 2.72
CA SER A 33 8.38 0.54 1.40
C SER A 33 7.63 -0.30 0.37
N ILE A 34 6.88 0.36 -0.51
CA ILE A 34 6.13 -0.25 -1.59
C ILE A 34 6.78 0.14 -2.90
N GLY A 35 7.30 -0.84 -3.64
CA GLY A 35 7.82 -0.65 -4.99
C GLY A 35 6.91 -1.32 -6.02
N ILE A 36 6.58 -0.61 -7.08
CA ILE A 36 5.73 -1.16 -8.16
C ILE A 36 6.64 -1.78 -9.22
N HIS A 37 6.67 -3.11 -9.26
CA HIS A 37 7.46 -3.82 -10.26
C HIS A 37 6.84 -3.72 -11.66
N THR A 38 5.52 -3.80 -11.75
CA THR A 38 4.74 -3.64 -12.98
C THR A 38 3.32 -3.17 -12.64
N GLY A 39 2.60 -2.64 -13.64
CA GLY A 39 1.23 -2.16 -13.45
C GLY A 39 1.16 -0.83 -12.70
N ARG A 40 0.20 -0.72 -11.77
CA ARG A 40 -0.12 0.50 -11.02
C ARG A 40 -0.80 0.17 -9.68
N GLU A 41 -0.50 0.94 -8.64
CA GLU A 41 -1.22 0.93 -7.36
C GLU A 41 -1.60 2.37 -6.99
N ASP A 42 -2.89 2.63 -6.83
CA ASP A 42 -3.39 3.89 -6.29
C ASP A 42 -3.59 3.75 -4.79
N ILE A 43 -2.98 4.65 -4.03
CA ILE A 43 -2.99 4.67 -2.57
C ILE A 43 -3.75 5.89 -2.11
N ILE A 44 -4.81 5.68 -1.33
CA ILE A 44 -5.44 6.76 -0.56
C ILE A 44 -4.82 6.73 0.84
N LEU A 45 -4.27 7.87 1.27
CA LEU A 45 -3.78 8.07 2.62
C LEU A 45 -4.91 8.60 3.49
N TRP A 46 -5.04 8.03 4.68
CA TRP A 46 -6.03 8.42 5.66
C TRP A 46 -5.35 8.96 6.91
N ARG A 47 -6.01 9.90 7.58
CA ARG A 47 -5.64 10.34 8.93
C ARG A 47 -6.81 10.14 9.88
N ARG A 48 -6.51 9.90 11.16
CA ARG A 48 -7.53 9.85 12.22
C ARG A 48 -8.13 11.24 12.43
N SER A 49 -9.45 11.29 12.62
CA SER A 49 -10.22 12.48 12.99
C SER A 49 -11.14 12.13 14.17
N GLY A 50 -11.83 13.13 14.75
CA GLY A 50 -12.68 12.92 15.93
C GLY A 50 -13.80 11.88 15.74
N GLU A 51 -14.32 11.76 14.51
CA GLU A 51 -15.45 10.88 14.16
C GLU A 51 -15.00 9.60 13.42
N GLY A 52 -13.69 9.38 13.21
CA GLY A 52 -13.19 8.22 12.49
C GLY A 52 -11.90 8.48 11.71
N ILE A 53 -11.92 8.23 10.41
CA ILE A 53 -10.81 8.52 9.50
C ILE A 53 -11.29 9.36 8.31
N GLU A 54 -10.43 10.24 7.84
CA GLU A 54 -10.67 11.06 6.65
C GLU A 54 -9.49 11.00 5.68
N ALA A 55 -9.76 11.18 4.39
CA ALA A 55 -8.73 11.17 3.38
C ALA A 55 -7.81 12.39 3.56
N SER A 56 -6.51 12.15 3.61
CA SER A 56 -5.48 13.18 3.79
C SER A 56 -4.61 13.39 2.55
N GLY A 57 -4.62 12.43 1.62
CA GLY A 57 -3.84 12.51 0.38
C GLY A 57 -4.02 11.30 -0.50
N VAL A 58 -3.41 11.36 -1.69
CA VAL A 58 -3.43 10.29 -2.69
C VAL A 58 -2.05 10.18 -3.34
N ASN A 59 -1.57 8.95 -3.51
CA ASN A 59 -0.40 8.64 -4.32
C ASN A 59 -0.82 7.67 -5.43
N CYS A 60 -0.56 8.03 -6.69
CA CYS A 60 -0.73 7.12 -7.83
C CYS A 60 0.65 6.60 -8.23
N LEU A 61 0.93 5.32 -7.99
CA LEU A 61 2.24 4.71 -8.22
C LEU A 61 2.23 3.85 -9.47
N PHE A 62 3.19 4.05 -10.36
CA PHE A 62 3.39 3.33 -11.61
C PHE A 62 4.64 2.44 -11.54
N ALA A 63 4.83 1.56 -12.52
CA ALA A 63 6.02 0.73 -12.61
C ALA A 63 7.32 1.55 -12.46
N GLY A 64 8.17 1.16 -11.50
CA GLY A 64 9.40 1.85 -11.12
C GLY A 64 9.25 2.81 -9.93
N ASP A 65 8.03 3.23 -9.58
CA ASP A 65 7.79 4.11 -8.45
C ASP A 65 7.94 3.38 -7.12
N ILE A 66 8.37 4.15 -6.12
CA ILE A 66 8.52 3.70 -4.74
C ILE A 66 7.79 4.68 -3.82
N ALA A 67 7.04 4.15 -2.85
CA ALA A 67 6.47 4.92 -1.76
C ALA A 67 6.95 4.38 -0.41
N GLU A 68 7.36 5.29 0.48
CA GLU A 68 7.62 4.98 1.88
C GLU A 68 6.39 5.28 2.73
N LEU A 69 6.08 4.37 3.64
CA LEU A 69 4.93 4.47 4.53
C LEU A 69 5.41 4.49 5.99
N PRO A 70 4.95 5.47 6.79
CA PRO A 70 5.27 5.53 8.21
C PRO A 70 4.56 4.40 8.97
N VAL A 71 5.00 4.17 10.21
CA VAL A 71 4.50 3.09 11.08
C VAL A 71 2.98 3.14 11.27
N ASP A 72 2.46 4.35 11.42
CA ASP A 72 1.07 4.69 11.70
C ASP A 72 0.29 5.14 10.45
N GLY A 73 0.87 4.94 9.26
CA GLY A 73 0.25 5.31 7.99
C GLY A 73 -0.97 4.43 7.68
N ILE A 74 -2.16 4.97 7.84
CA ILE A 74 -3.41 4.33 7.41
C ILE A 74 -3.56 4.55 5.91
N ARG A 75 -3.74 3.47 5.15
CA ARG A 75 -3.95 3.56 3.71
C ARG A 75 -4.99 2.58 3.18
N SER A 76 -5.65 2.97 2.10
CA SER A 76 -6.25 2.02 1.16
C SER A 76 -5.26 1.80 0.02
N ALA A 77 -5.41 0.68 -0.68
CA ALA A 77 -4.82 0.58 -2.01
C ALA A 77 -5.76 -0.07 -3.00
N THR A 78 -5.54 0.28 -4.26
CA THR A 78 -6.35 -0.15 -5.37
C THR A 78 -5.44 -0.44 -6.55
N ASN A 79 -5.65 -1.56 -7.21
CA ASN A 79 -5.23 -1.72 -8.59
C ASN A 79 -6.35 -1.18 -9.48
N PRO A 80 -6.25 0.01 -10.09
CA PRO A 80 -7.34 0.56 -10.89
C PRO A 80 -7.44 -0.08 -12.28
N LEU A 81 -6.48 -0.91 -12.67
CA LEU A 81 -6.38 -1.45 -14.02
C LEU A 81 -7.43 -2.54 -14.26
N PRO A 82 -7.99 -2.62 -15.48
CA PRO A 82 -8.96 -3.65 -15.85
C PRO A 82 -8.32 -4.98 -16.25
N ARG A 83 -6.98 -5.06 -16.26
CA ARG A 83 -6.18 -6.22 -16.66
C ARG A 83 -4.98 -6.38 -15.74
#